data_AF-A0A415RQ81-F1
#
_entry.id   AF-A0A415RQ81-F1
#
_cell.length_a   1.000
_cell.length_b   1.000
_cell.length_c   1.000
_cell.angle_alpha   90.00
_cell.angle_beta   90.00
_cell.angle_gamma   90.00
#
_symmetry.space_group_name_H-M   'P 1'
#
loop_
_entity.id
_entity.type
_entity.pdbx_description
1 polymer ?
#
loop_
_entity_poly.entity_id
_entity_poly.type
_entity_poly.pdbx_seq_one_letter_code
_entity_poly.pdbx_strand_id
1 'polypeptide(L)'
;MMNIMGKVFIIKNNNDNNDIYKFAKESYDKKIERYYNIKMKDNVEDSTNLERNNVILFITYKNAKDRDINDIFIGKLIRFNEQHNIVYKNMIHLESKYHDRVIKSLIDKIDLDLEADFDDGCYVLANEMKTLYEELRERIYVVENKDNECLLSNIENNLYVENNNLHKLAQNDNQAIRLYFNNDIDKRKTNFQNDRESIVSCMSFRRLVDKTQVFTTKKGDYYRTRMTHTLEVNQIAKAIAYALDLNLDLTEAIAVAHDLGHTPFGHQGERTLDRILCGKIDVGIPATQNMFKNRWFGGFKHNYQSAKILTKIEEKSVKYPGLNVCAQVVEGVLKHTKLKSNININDFVSKEYIDKIFIDDPICSSLEGQVVAIADEIAQRGHDVDDALTSGVMTINELKDRLKINKCNDLLHKITKECQLIEKSCLIVDKNKLKISKIVSIIVNYFTQHVIDSSLENLSQNDSELYSQKLPAIRFSDDDEKINKYLEKVVQKKVICNTTVASADYNASVIITKLFSCYYNNPRLLHEGTQRKIFLEMLRHENVGVSNSAVFLGDGDIDLINDEIEIITKQEINEKIIDRYLNDCNENLNENDVIVYEKRRILIRSITDYIAGMTDGYALNEYEKLK
;
A
#
# COMPACT_ATOMS: atom_id res chain seq x y z
N MET A 1 18.82 20.45 18.81
CA MET A 1 18.10 20.56 20.09
C MET A 1 17.70 19.16 20.51
N MET A 2 18.15 18.68 21.68
CA MET A 2 17.62 17.43 22.25
C MET A 2 16.09 17.60 22.35
N ASN A 3 15.33 16.72 21.70
CA ASN A 3 13.88 16.68 21.81
C ASN A 3 13.56 16.20 23.23
N ILE A 4 13.38 17.13 24.16
CA ILE A 4 13.09 16.80 25.55
C ILE A 4 11.64 16.30 25.62
N MET A 5 11.46 15.06 26.06
CA MET A 5 10.17 14.39 26.18
C MET A 5 9.22 15.13 27.12
N GLY A 6 7.92 15.17 26.78
CA GLY A 6 6.89 15.71 27.67
C GLY A 6 6.60 14.79 28.85
N LYS A 7 6.03 15.34 29.93
CA LYS A 7 5.56 14.59 31.11
C LYS A 7 4.10 14.15 30.94
N VAL A 8 3.73 13.05 31.59
CA VAL A 8 2.34 12.59 31.75
C VAL A 8 1.84 13.05 33.11
N PHE A 9 0.75 13.83 33.14
CA PHE A 9 0.08 14.25 34.35
C PHE A 9 -1.11 13.34 34.63
N ILE A 10 -1.01 12.48 35.64
CA ILE A 10 -2.07 11.55 36.02
C ILE A 10 -2.91 12.21 37.12
N ILE A 11 -4.19 12.43 36.87
CA ILE A 11 -5.15 12.96 37.85
C ILE A 11 -6.13 11.86 38.26
N LYS A 12 -6.07 11.48 39.54
CA LYS A 12 -6.89 10.40 40.11
C LYS A 12 -8.11 10.98 40.85
N ASN A 13 -9.30 10.40 40.67
CA ASN A 13 -10.47 10.75 41.49
C ASN A 13 -10.55 9.84 42.75
N ASN A 14 -10.06 10.32 43.90
CA ASN A 14 -10.02 9.53 45.15
C ASN A 14 -11.22 9.71 46.10
N ASN A 15 -12.22 10.54 45.79
CA ASN A 15 -13.33 10.84 46.73
C ASN A 15 -14.71 10.63 46.11
N ASP A 16 -15.73 10.48 46.98
CA ASP A 16 -17.17 10.51 46.65
C ASP A 16 -17.62 11.82 45.96
N ASN A 17 -16.73 12.82 45.88
CA ASN A 17 -17.01 14.08 45.22
C ASN A 17 -16.79 13.97 43.70
N ASN A 18 -17.90 13.95 42.95
CA ASN A 18 -17.93 13.83 41.49
C ASN A 18 -17.44 15.06 40.71
N ASP A 19 -16.87 16.07 41.38
CA ASP A 19 -16.41 17.30 40.72
C ASP A 19 -15.31 17.05 39.67
N ILE A 20 -14.31 16.21 39.97
CA ILE A 20 -13.22 15.88 39.01
C ILE A 20 -13.82 15.26 37.75
N TYR A 21 -14.70 14.27 37.92
CA TYR A 21 -15.40 13.62 36.82
C TYR A 21 -16.25 14.62 36.03
N LYS A 22 -17.05 15.43 36.72
CA LYS A 22 -17.95 16.42 36.13
C LYS A 22 -17.19 17.42 35.26
N PHE A 23 -16.08 17.98 35.76
CA PHE A 23 -15.29 18.95 35.01
C PHE A 23 -14.47 18.32 33.89
N ALA A 24 -13.97 17.09 34.08
CA ALA A 24 -13.28 16.35 33.03
C ALA A 24 -14.23 16.04 31.86
N LYS A 25 -15.44 15.57 32.17
CA LYS A 25 -16.51 15.33 31.19
C LYS A 25 -16.98 16.60 30.51
N GLU A 26 -17.18 17.67 31.27
CA GLU A 26 -17.58 18.96 30.71
C GLU A 26 -16.53 19.53 29.75
N SER A 27 -15.23 19.38 30.07
CA SER A 27 -14.14 19.75 29.15
C SER A 27 -14.19 18.96 27.85
N TYR A 28 -14.45 17.66 27.92
CA TYR A 28 -14.55 16.78 26.75
C TYR A 28 -15.79 17.07 25.89
N ASP A 29 -16.98 17.13 26.52
CA ASP A 29 -18.28 17.29 25.83
C ASP A 29 -18.38 18.67 25.16
N LYS A 30 -17.96 19.74 25.86
CA LYS A 30 -18.05 21.12 25.37
C LYS A 30 -16.79 21.59 24.64
N LYS A 31 -15.73 20.77 24.60
CA LYS A 31 -14.40 21.12 24.05
C LYS A 31 -13.83 22.42 24.63
N ILE A 32 -14.08 22.68 25.91
CA ILE A 32 -13.62 23.89 26.62
C ILE A 32 -12.42 23.60 27.52
N GLU A 33 -11.63 24.63 27.79
CA GLU A 33 -10.59 24.59 28.81
C GLU A 33 -11.22 24.51 30.21
N ARG A 34 -10.61 23.69 31.06
CA ARG A 34 -10.91 23.62 32.50
C ARG A 34 -9.61 23.70 33.27
N TYR A 35 -9.72 23.91 34.58
CA TYR A 35 -8.56 23.97 35.45
C TYR A 35 -8.71 23.05 36.64
N TYR A 36 -7.58 22.52 37.11
CA TYR A 36 -7.46 21.78 38.35
C TYR A 36 -6.50 22.53 39.27
N ASN A 37 -6.91 22.79 40.51
CA ASN A 37 -6.07 23.50 41.48
C ASN A 37 -5.14 22.49 42.16
N ILE A 38 -3.82 22.65 41.97
CA ILE A 38 -2.82 21.78 42.59
C ILE A 38 -2.83 22.02 44.10
N LYS A 39 -2.86 20.94 44.89
CA LYS A 39 -2.74 20.99 46.36
C LYS A 39 -1.28 20.88 46.77
N MET A 40 -0.92 21.39 47.95
CA MET A 40 0.46 21.31 48.48
C MET A 40 1.03 19.89 48.62
N LYS A 41 0.18 18.86 48.58
CA LYS A 41 0.58 17.44 48.66
C LYS A 41 0.74 16.77 47.28
N ASP A 42 0.45 17.46 46.19
CA ASP A 42 0.61 16.90 44.85
C ASP A 42 2.10 16.87 44.46
N ASN A 43 2.57 15.76 43.90
CA ASN A 43 3.96 15.58 43.46
C ASN A 43 4.16 16.13 42.05
N VAL A 44 4.15 17.47 41.96
CA VAL A 44 4.53 18.21 40.75
C VAL A 44 5.85 18.91 41.07
N GLU A 45 6.98 18.33 40.67
CA GLU A 45 8.26 19.04 40.75
C GLU A 45 8.14 20.40 40.06
N ASP A 46 8.80 21.42 40.63
CA ASP A 46 8.82 22.84 40.24
C ASP A 46 9.51 23.10 38.86
N SER A 47 9.42 22.12 37.96
CA SER A 47 9.95 22.14 36.60
C SER A 47 9.05 22.95 35.67
N THR A 48 9.13 24.27 35.84
CA THR A 48 8.59 25.34 35.00
C THR A 48 9.20 25.36 33.59
N ASN A 49 9.08 24.27 32.83
CA ASN A 49 9.33 24.26 31.38
C ASN A 49 8.03 23.98 30.63
N LEU A 50 7.27 25.07 30.42
CA LEU A 50 6.00 25.16 29.70
C LEU A 50 6.10 24.87 28.18
N GLU A 51 7.30 24.77 27.62
CA GLU A 51 7.49 24.48 26.18
C GLU A 51 7.29 23.00 25.82
N ARG A 52 7.04 22.12 26.79
CA ARG A 52 6.84 20.68 26.54
C ARG A 52 5.38 20.40 26.18
N ASN A 53 5.16 19.58 25.14
CA ASN A 53 3.84 19.04 24.73
C ASN A 53 3.30 18.03 25.77
N ASN A 54 3.05 18.46 27.01
CA ASN A 54 2.64 17.61 28.12
C ASN A 54 1.20 17.09 27.91
N VAL A 55 0.95 15.85 28.35
CA VAL A 55 -0.36 15.20 28.25
C VAL A 55 -0.95 15.00 29.64
N ILE A 56 -2.28 15.01 29.73
CA ILE A 56 -3.00 14.78 30.98
C ILE A 56 -3.89 13.56 30.84
N LEU A 57 -3.90 12.73 31.87
CA LEU A 57 -4.67 11.49 31.97
C LEU A 57 -5.52 11.54 33.24
N PHE A 58 -6.83 11.64 33.11
CA PHE A 58 -7.74 11.51 34.24
C PHE A 58 -8.18 10.06 34.39
N ILE A 59 -8.02 9.51 35.59
CA ILE A 59 -8.52 8.18 35.96
C ILE A 59 -9.62 8.38 36.99
N THR A 60 -10.84 7.98 36.64
CA THR A 60 -12.02 8.15 37.50
C THR A 60 -12.62 6.80 37.87
N TYR A 61 -13.11 6.67 39.10
CA TYR A 61 -13.63 5.42 39.67
C TYR A 61 -15.15 5.51 39.91
N LYS A 62 -15.86 4.37 39.89
CA LYS A 62 -17.31 4.34 40.16
C LYS A 62 -17.64 4.75 41.60
N ASN A 63 -16.77 4.36 42.52
CA ASN A 63 -16.81 4.64 43.94
C ASN A 63 -15.37 4.51 44.47
N ALA A 64 -14.95 5.39 45.38
CA ALA A 64 -13.60 5.38 45.95
C ALA A 64 -13.27 4.05 46.66
N LYS A 65 -14.29 3.28 47.08
CA LYS A 65 -14.14 2.00 47.77
C LYS A 65 -14.06 0.79 46.84
N ASP A 66 -14.74 0.83 45.70
CA ASP A 66 -14.87 -0.34 44.81
C ASP A 66 -13.65 -0.51 43.90
N ARG A 67 -12.77 0.51 43.80
CA ARG A 67 -11.52 0.51 43.02
C ARG A 67 -11.69 0.17 41.53
N ASP A 68 -12.93 0.03 41.07
CA ASP A 68 -13.28 -0.15 39.67
C ASP A 68 -13.20 1.18 38.93
N ILE A 69 -12.26 1.26 37.97
CA ILE A 69 -12.14 2.37 37.05
C ILE A 69 -13.44 2.49 36.25
N ASN A 70 -14.04 3.67 36.27
CA ASN A 70 -15.26 3.99 35.53
C ASN A 70 -14.94 4.56 34.15
N ASP A 71 -14.16 5.63 34.13
CA ASP A 71 -13.86 6.40 32.92
C ASP A 71 -12.42 6.91 32.94
N ILE A 72 -11.80 6.95 31.77
CA ILE A 72 -10.53 7.64 31.53
C ILE A 72 -10.75 8.83 30.57
N PHE A 73 -10.17 9.99 30.90
CA PHE A 73 -10.10 11.12 29.96
C PHE A 73 -8.65 11.41 29.60
N ILE A 74 -8.40 11.61 28.31
CA ILE A 74 -7.07 11.94 27.79
C ILE A 74 -7.13 13.35 27.21
N GLY A 75 -6.20 14.19 27.61
CA GLY A 75 -6.19 15.59 27.23
C GLY A 75 -4.82 16.19 27.09
N LYS A 76 -4.80 17.47 26.75
CA LYS A 76 -3.60 18.31 26.75
C LYS A 76 -3.52 19.16 28.00
N LEU A 77 -2.31 19.34 28.50
CA LEU A 77 -2.00 20.42 29.42
C LEU A 77 -1.73 21.68 28.59
N ILE A 78 -2.51 22.73 28.81
CA ILE A 78 -2.43 23.98 28.06
C ILE A 78 -1.45 24.95 28.71
N ARG A 79 -1.59 25.17 30.02
CA ARG A 79 -0.73 26.09 30.79
C ARG A 79 -0.84 25.82 32.29
N PHE A 80 0.12 26.35 33.03
CA PHE A 80 0.01 26.56 34.48
C PHE A 80 -0.35 28.02 34.72
N ASN A 81 -1.41 28.29 35.49
CA ASN A 81 -1.70 29.66 35.92
C ASN A 81 -0.81 30.05 37.11
N GLU A 82 -0.60 31.37 37.31
CA GLU A 82 0.20 31.97 38.40
C GLU A 82 -0.18 31.51 39.82
N GLN A 83 -1.35 30.89 39.97
CA GLN A 83 -1.88 30.34 41.23
C GLN A 83 -1.63 28.82 41.41
N HIS A 84 -0.72 28.22 40.62
CA HIS A 84 -0.47 26.76 40.62
C HIS A 84 -1.68 25.93 40.17
N ASN A 85 -2.40 26.40 39.14
CA ASN A 85 -3.53 25.65 38.56
C ASN A 85 -3.13 25.03 37.21
N ILE A 86 -3.43 23.75 37.01
CA ILE A 86 -3.27 23.04 35.75
C ILE A 86 -4.45 23.38 34.85
N VAL A 87 -4.23 24.12 33.77
CA VAL A 87 -5.25 24.32 32.73
C VAL A 87 -5.15 23.21 31.71
N TYR A 88 -6.25 22.51 31.46
CA TYR A 88 -6.32 21.36 30.58
C TYR A 88 -7.50 21.42 29.61
N LYS A 89 -7.38 20.63 28.54
CA LYS A 89 -8.47 20.37 27.59
C LYS A 89 -8.53 18.88 27.29
N ASN A 90 -9.63 18.23 27.67
CA ASN A 90 -9.84 16.81 27.38
C ASN A 90 -10.31 16.62 25.94
N MET A 91 -9.63 15.70 25.25
CA MET A 91 -9.82 15.46 23.83
C MET A 91 -10.55 14.13 23.59
N ILE A 92 -10.31 13.15 24.46
CA ILE A 92 -10.81 11.77 24.36
C ILE A 92 -11.42 11.34 25.69
N HIS A 93 -12.48 10.56 25.60
CA HIS A 93 -13.13 9.90 26.73
C HIS A 93 -13.28 8.40 26.43
N LEU A 94 -12.77 7.57 27.32
CA LEU A 94 -12.85 6.11 27.27
C LEU A 94 -13.71 5.63 28.45
N GLU A 95 -14.88 5.07 28.13
CA GLU A 95 -15.79 4.45 29.11
C GLU A 95 -15.44 2.98 29.35
N SER A 96 -15.30 2.55 30.61
CA SER A 96 -15.01 1.15 30.99
C SER A 96 -16.00 0.16 30.36
N LYS A 97 -17.29 0.51 30.28
CA LYS A 97 -18.32 -0.32 29.67
C LYS A 97 -18.01 -0.76 28.23
N TYR A 98 -17.32 0.08 27.46
CA TYR A 98 -17.06 -0.14 26.03
C TYR A 98 -15.57 -0.31 25.71
N HIS A 99 -14.67 0.20 26.56
CA HIS A 99 -13.24 0.32 26.30
C HIS A 99 -12.36 -0.32 27.39
N ASP A 100 -12.90 -1.27 28.17
CA ASP A 100 -12.21 -1.94 29.28
C ASP A 100 -10.78 -2.39 28.93
N ARG A 101 -10.58 -3.02 27.76
CA ARG A 101 -9.25 -3.48 27.33
C ARG A 101 -8.28 -2.35 27.05
N VAL A 102 -8.72 -1.26 26.42
CA VAL A 102 -7.83 -0.11 26.18
C VAL A 102 -7.47 0.55 27.51
N ILE A 103 -8.43 0.69 28.41
CA ILE A 103 -8.20 1.21 29.75
C ILE A 103 -7.17 0.34 30.46
N LYS A 104 -7.37 -0.97 30.54
CA LYS A 104 -6.40 -1.90 31.15
C LYS A 104 -5.02 -1.81 30.49
N SER A 105 -4.94 -1.70 29.16
CA SER A 105 -3.67 -1.54 28.44
C SER A 105 -2.96 -0.22 28.76
N LEU A 106 -3.71 0.87 28.95
CA LEU A 106 -3.14 2.15 29.37
C LEU A 106 -2.68 2.12 30.82
N ILE A 107 -3.44 1.46 31.70
CA ILE A 107 -3.10 1.29 33.12
C ILE A 107 -1.86 0.41 33.28
N ASP A 108 -1.74 -0.66 32.51
CA ASP A 108 -0.55 -1.54 32.50
C ASP A 108 0.74 -0.79 32.14
N LYS A 109 0.64 0.25 31.31
CA LYS A 109 1.77 1.14 30.95
C LYS A 109 2.06 2.21 32.00
N ILE A 110 1.25 2.31 33.05
CA ILE A 110 1.56 3.16 34.20
C ILE A 110 2.48 2.34 35.11
N ASP A 111 3.76 2.67 35.11
CA ASP A 111 4.78 2.06 35.99
C ASP A 111 4.62 2.45 37.48
N LEU A 112 3.39 2.75 37.93
CA LEU A 112 3.06 3.20 39.27
C LEU A 112 1.97 2.31 39.86
N ASP A 113 2.10 2.04 41.16
CA ASP A 113 0.99 1.56 41.97
C ASP A 113 0.05 2.74 42.23
N LEU A 114 -1.07 2.77 41.50
CA LEU A 114 -2.08 3.83 41.59
C LEU A 114 -2.67 4.01 43.00
N GLU A 115 -2.45 3.07 43.93
CA GLU A 115 -2.83 3.18 45.34
C GLU A 115 -1.66 3.58 46.23
N ALA A 116 -0.48 2.96 46.07
CA ALA A 116 0.67 3.23 46.94
C ALA A 116 1.42 4.53 46.60
N ASP A 117 1.41 4.95 45.32
CA ASP A 117 2.16 6.12 44.86
C ASP A 117 1.37 7.45 44.99
N PHE A 118 0.08 7.38 45.32
CA PHE A 118 -0.74 8.56 45.64
C PHE A 118 -0.92 8.66 47.17
N ASP A 119 -0.16 9.53 47.83
CA ASP A 119 -0.31 9.83 49.26
C ASP A 119 -1.73 10.34 49.61
N ASP A 120 -2.13 10.23 50.89
CA ASP A 120 -3.40 10.74 51.41
C ASP A 120 -3.58 12.25 51.11
N GLY A 121 -4.43 12.54 50.11
CA GLY A 121 -4.72 13.90 49.64
C GLY A 121 -3.87 14.39 48.48
N CYS A 122 -3.03 13.54 47.87
CA CYS A 122 -2.41 13.70 46.56
C CYS A 122 -3.36 13.20 45.47
N TYR A 123 -3.53 13.99 44.42
CA TYR A 123 -4.42 13.69 43.30
C TYR A 123 -3.71 13.82 41.95
N VAL A 124 -2.49 14.36 41.92
CA VAL A 124 -1.72 14.60 40.70
C VAL A 124 -0.31 14.03 40.82
N LEU A 125 0.08 13.19 39.87
CA LEU A 125 1.46 12.75 39.65
C LEU A 125 1.94 13.18 38.26
N ALA A 126 3.18 13.67 38.17
CA ALA A 126 3.77 14.16 36.94
C ALA A 126 5.10 13.45 36.65
N ASN A 127 5.05 12.41 35.82
CA ASN A 127 6.19 11.53 35.59
C ASN A 127 6.58 11.48 34.11
N GLU A 128 7.85 11.17 33.85
CA GLU A 128 8.35 10.87 32.51
C GLU A 128 8.11 9.38 32.22
N MET A 129 7.03 9.07 31.50
CA MET A 129 6.65 7.72 31.10
C MET A 129 6.61 7.64 29.57
N LYS A 130 7.68 7.16 28.95
CA LYS A 130 7.86 7.28 27.49
C LYS A 130 6.78 6.58 26.68
N THR A 131 6.53 5.31 26.95
CA THR A 131 5.56 4.47 26.21
C THR A 131 4.15 5.03 26.33
N LEU A 132 3.71 5.32 27.56
CA LEU A 132 2.41 5.93 27.83
C LEU A 132 2.29 7.33 27.18
N TYR A 133 3.32 8.17 27.31
CA TYR A 133 3.34 9.51 26.73
C TYR A 133 3.17 9.46 25.20
N GLU A 134 3.92 8.60 24.52
CA GLU A 134 3.87 8.46 23.07
C GLU A 134 2.48 8.00 22.61
N GLU A 135 1.89 6.99 23.26
CA GLU A 135 0.55 6.51 22.92
C GLU A 135 -0.54 7.58 23.16
N LEU A 136 -0.54 8.23 24.32
CA LEU A 136 -1.53 9.28 24.65
C LEU A 136 -1.40 10.46 23.66
N ARG A 137 -0.17 10.85 23.33
CA ARG A 137 0.11 11.94 22.37
C ARG A 137 -0.41 11.60 20.98
N GLU A 138 -0.23 10.37 20.51
CA GLU A 138 -0.73 9.94 19.21
C GLU A 138 -2.25 9.94 19.13
N ARG A 139 -2.91 9.42 20.18
CA ARG A 139 -4.37 9.46 20.30
C ARG A 139 -4.88 10.90 20.22
N ILE A 140 -4.27 11.82 20.97
CA ILE A 140 -4.60 13.25 20.91
C ILE A 140 -4.34 13.82 19.51
N TYR A 141 -3.17 13.55 18.94
CA TYR A 141 -2.76 14.07 17.64
C TYR A 141 -3.74 13.65 16.54
N VAL A 142 -4.22 12.41 16.54
CA VAL A 142 -5.22 11.95 15.58
C VAL A 142 -6.51 12.76 15.71
N VAL A 143 -7.02 12.98 16.92
CA VAL A 143 -8.25 13.77 17.13
C VAL A 143 -8.09 15.22 16.67
N GLU A 144 -6.92 15.83 16.89
CA GLU A 144 -6.66 17.20 16.46
C GLU A 144 -6.49 17.36 14.97
N ASN A 145 -5.94 16.35 14.30
CA ASN A 145 -5.69 16.38 12.87
C ASN A 145 -6.75 15.64 12.08
N LYS A 146 -7.90 15.28 12.69
CA LYS A 146 -9.08 14.84 11.93
C LYS A 146 -9.56 15.91 10.93
N ASP A 147 -9.22 17.19 11.18
CA ASP A 147 -9.57 18.34 10.34
C ASP A 147 -8.37 19.01 9.63
N ASN A 148 -7.13 18.62 9.94
CA ASN A 148 -5.95 19.19 9.27
C ASN A 148 -5.68 18.43 7.97
N GLU A 149 -6.36 18.86 6.91
CA GLU A 149 -6.00 18.53 5.54
C GLU A 149 -4.49 18.75 5.35
N CYS A 150 -3.77 17.72 4.90
CA CYS A 150 -2.49 17.95 4.23
C CYS A 150 -2.79 18.94 3.11
N LEU A 151 -2.31 20.19 3.23
CA LEU A 151 -2.64 21.30 2.33
C LEU A 151 -2.64 20.81 0.89
N LEU A 152 -3.85 20.59 0.36
CA LEU A 152 -4.05 20.21 -1.02
C LEU A 152 -3.47 21.38 -1.82
N SER A 153 -2.61 21.06 -2.78
CA SER A 153 -2.10 22.11 -3.64
C SER A 153 -3.29 22.74 -4.37
N ASN A 154 -3.49 24.05 -4.18
CA ASN A 154 -4.15 24.84 -5.20
C ASN A 154 -3.39 24.56 -6.50
N ILE A 155 -4.12 24.40 -7.61
CA ILE A 155 -3.52 24.21 -8.94
C ILE A 155 -2.73 25.49 -9.25
N GLU A 156 -1.49 25.54 -8.78
CA GLU A 156 -0.54 26.58 -9.13
C GLU A 156 0.11 26.10 -10.42
N ASN A 157 -0.19 26.81 -11.50
CA ASN A 157 0.51 26.71 -12.77
C ASN A 157 1.97 27.13 -12.53
N ASN A 158 2.80 26.20 -12.05
CA ASN A 158 4.23 26.40 -12.00
C ASN A 158 4.72 26.48 -13.45
N LEU A 159 5.19 27.67 -13.84
CA LEU A 159 5.78 27.95 -15.14
C LEU A 159 7.09 27.18 -15.27
N TYR A 160 7.02 25.94 -15.76
CA TYR A 160 8.19 25.15 -16.11
C TYR A 160 8.61 25.41 -17.56
N VAL A 161 9.89 25.16 -17.84
CA VAL A 161 10.47 25.30 -19.17
C VAL A 161 9.83 24.27 -20.10
N GLU A 162 9.05 24.75 -21.06
CA GLU A 162 8.38 23.98 -22.09
C GLU A 162 9.37 23.17 -22.94
N ASN A 163 9.12 21.87 -23.11
CA ASN A 163 9.66 21.14 -24.26
C ASN A 163 8.76 21.45 -25.46
N ASN A 164 9.16 22.46 -26.25
CA ASN A 164 8.39 23.02 -27.38
C ASN A 164 8.09 22.05 -28.55
N ASN A 165 8.40 20.75 -28.44
CA ASN A 165 8.34 19.79 -29.54
C ASN A 165 7.50 18.53 -29.24
N LEU A 166 6.63 18.54 -28.22
CA LEU A 166 5.76 17.39 -27.96
C LEU A 166 4.56 17.34 -28.91
N HIS A 167 4.08 16.13 -29.21
CA HIS A 167 2.86 15.90 -29.97
C HIS A 167 1.66 16.57 -29.27
N LYS A 168 0.68 17.06 -30.04
CA LYS A 168 -0.48 17.82 -29.52
C LYS A 168 -1.28 17.06 -28.45
N LEU A 169 -1.32 15.73 -28.56
CA LEU A 169 -2.03 14.83 -27.63
C LEU A 169 -1.13 14.29 -26.50
N ALA A 170 0.15 14.66 -26.47
CA ALA A 170 1.06 14.28 -25.39
C ALA A 170 0.74 15.05 -24.11
N GLN A 171 1.02 14.44 -22.96
CA GLN A 171 0.82 15.09 -21.68
C GLN A 171 1.95 16.09 -21.41
N ASN A 172 1.61 17.36 -21.21
CA ASN A 172 2.57 18.39 -20.84
C ASN A 172 2.75 18.49 -19.32
N ASP A 173 3.92 18.97 -18.87
CA ASP A 173 4.19 19.14 -17.44
C ASP A 173 3.26 20.17 -16.78
N ASN A 174 2.82 21.19 -17.53
CA ASN A 174 1.84 22.18 -17.06
C ASN A 174 0.46 21.58 -16.78
N GLN A 175 0.18 20.38 -17.29
CA GLN A 175 -1.05 19.65 -17.01
C GLN A 175 -0.87 18.65 -15.86
N ALA A 176 0.33 18.53 -15.27
CA ALA A 176 0.59 17.60 -14.17
C ALA A 176 -0.26 17.94 -12.95
N ILE A 177 -0.92 16.93 -12.38
CA ILE A 177 -1.79 17.10 -11.21
C ILE A 177 -1.12 16.41 -10.03
N ARG A 178 -0.51 17.18 -9.14
CA ARG A 178 -0.05 16.70 -7.82
C ARG A 178 -1.10 17.06 -6.78
N LEU A 179 -1.31 16.20 -5.79
CA LEU A 179 -2.35 16.44 -4.77
C LEU A 179 -1.84 17.30 -3.62
N TYR A 180 -0.68 16.95 -3.06
CA TYR A 180 -0.16 17.63 -1.88
C TYR A 180 0.93 18.61 -2.27
N PHE A 181 0.85 19.81 -1.69
CA PHE A 181 1.86 20.83 -1.92
C PHE A 181 3.20 20.43 -1.28
N ASN A 182 4.30 20.60 -2.02
CA ASN A 182 5.63 20.28 -1.54
C ASN A 182 6.66 21.35 -1.94
N ASN A 183 7.04 22.19 -0.97
CA ASN A 183 8.06 23.23 -1.12
C ASN A 183 9.47 22.70 -1.42
N ASP A 184 9.73 21.42 -1.14
CA ASP A 184 11.05 20.80 -1.27
C ASP A 184 11.32 20.28 -2.70
N ILE A 185 10.39 20.48 -3.63
CA ILE A 185 10.54 20.09 -5.04
C ILE A 185 11.56 20.99 -5.75
N ASP A 186 12.52 20.37 -6.45
CA ASP A 186 13.47 21.10 -7.29
C ASP A 186 12.73 21.72 -8.48
N LYS A 187 12.52 23.04 -8.44
CA LYS A 187 11.82 23.79 -9.49
C LYS A 187 12.53 23.79 -10.85
N ARG A 188 13.77 23.28 -10.93
CA ARG A 188 14.51 23.12 -12.19
C ARG A 188 14.14 21.83 -12.92
N LYS A 189 13.42 20.91 -12.27
CA LYS A 189 12.97 19.64 -12.83
C LYS A 189 11.47 19.68 -13.12
N THR A 190 11.05 18.92 -14.12
CA THR A 190 9.64 18.70 -14.41
C THR A 190 8.97 17.92 -13.26
N ASN A 191 7.66 18.01 -13.11
CA ASN A 191 6.92 17.23 -12.11
C ASN A 191 7.15 15.73 -12.28
N PHE A 192 7.12 15.26 -13.53
CA PHE A 192 7.31 13.85 -13.83
C PHE A 192 8.76 13.37 -13.60
N GLN A 193 9.76 14.24 -13.76
CA GLN A 193 11.15 13.93 -13.35
C GLN A 193 11.25 13.71 -11.84
N ASN A 194 10.60 14.56 -11.04
CA ASN A 194 10.58 14.41 -9.59
C ASN A 194 9.86 13.12 -9.16
N ASP A 195 8.79 12.74 -9.85
CA ASP A 195 8.09 11.48 -9.62
C ASP A 195 8.99 10.29 -9.89
N ARG A 196 9.63 10.25 -11.07
CA ARG A 196 10.57 9.20 -11.46
C ARG A 196 11.68 9.01 -10.42
N GLU A 197 12.32 10.08 -9.97
CA GLU A 197 13.39 10.02 -8.97
C GLU A 197 12.89 9.50 -7.61
N SER A 198 11.68 9.93 -7.21
CA SER A 198 11.05 9.49 -5.97
C SER A 198 10.73 7.99 -6.00
N ILE A 199 10.27 7.49 -7.15
CA ILE A 199 9.96 6.08 -7.40
C ILE A 199 11.25 5.25 -7.39
N VAL A 200 12.26 5.61 -8.17
CA VAL A 200 13.52 4.84 -8.27
C VAL A 200 14.23 4.73 -6.91
N SER A 201 14.10 5.75 -6.06
CA SER A 201 14.69 5.77 -4.71
C SER A 201 13.83 5.09 -3.63
N CYS A 202 12.64 4.56 -3.95
CA CYS A 202 11.74 3.98 -2.93
C CYS A 202 12.15 2.57 -2.49
N MET A 203 11.64 2.11 -1.34
CA MET A 203 11.95 0.76 -0.86
C MET A 203 11.35 -0.31 -1.76
N SER A 204 10.12 -0.09 -2.24
CA SER A 204 9.41 -1.03 -3.10
C SER A 204 10.13 -1.28 -4.43
N PHE A 205 10.71 -0.23 -5.04
CA PHE A 205 11.51 -0.38 -6.27
C PHE A 205 12.78 -1.20 -6.01
N ARG A 206 13.51 -0.92 -4.91
CA ARG A 206 14.71 -1.69 -4.54
C ARG A 206 14.41 -3.18 -4.35
N ARG A 207 13.22 -3.51 -3.80
CA ARG A 207 12.80 -4.90 -3.57
C ARG A 207 12.54 -5.69 -4.86
N LEU A 208 12.35 -5.03 -6.00
CA LEU A 208 12.17 -5.72 -7.30
C LEU A 208 13.40 -6.55 -7.71
N VAL A 209 14.57 -6.29 -7.13
CA VAL A 209 15.81 -7.04 -7.43
C VAL A 209 15.74 -8.50 -6.96
N ASP A 210 14.98 -8.80 -5.90
CA ASP A 210 14.83 -10.16 -5.35
C ASP A 210 13.36 -10.62 -5.46
N LYS A 211 12.67 -10.17 -6.52
CA LYS A 211 11.38 -10.71 -6.95
C LYS A 211 11.54 -11.34 -8.33
N THR A 212 11.22 -12.62 -8.43
CA THR A 212 11.22 -13.34 -9.71
C THR A 212 9.99 -12.97 -10.54
N GLN A 213 10.16 -12.96 -11.85
CA GLN A 213 9.04 -12.81 -12.79
C GLN A 213 8.29 -14.15 -12.94
N VAL A 214 9.04 -15.25 -13.09
CA VAL A 214 8.55 -16.63 -13.12
C VAL A 214 9.39 -17.47 -12.15
N PHE A 215 8.74 -18.15 -11.20
CA PHE A 215 9.43 -18.99 -10.24
C PHE A 215 9.88 -20.29 -10.93
N THR A 216 11.19 -20.43 -11.14
CA THR A 216 11.80 -21.70 -11.58
C THR A 216 12.70 -22.24 -10.47
N THR A 217 12.67 -23.55 -10.23
CA THR A 217 13.33 -24.16 -9.07
C THR A 217 14.87 -24.17 -9.13
N LYS A 218 15.46 -23.71 -10.24
CA LYS A 218 16.90 -23.52 -10.37
C LYS A 218 17.21 -22.04 -10.48
N LYS A 219 17.53 -21.40 -9.35
CA LYS A 219 18.31 -20.16 -9.32
C LYS A 219 19.70 -20.46 -9.94
N GLY A 220 19.79 -20.51 -11.27
CA GLY A 220 21.07 -20.45 -11.98
C GLY A 220 21.52 -19.00 -12.12
N ASP A 221 22.72 -18.76 -12.66
CA ASP A 221 23.30 -17.39 -12.76
C ASP A 221 22.56 -16.41 -13.68
N TYR A 222 21.55 -16.85 -14.44
CA TYR A 222 20.90 -16.08 -15.51
C TYR A 222 19.38 -15.88 -15.31
N TYR A 223 18.87 -15.80 -14.06
CA TYR A 223 17.44 -15.53 -13.86
C TYR A 223 17.12 -14.04 -13.96
N ARG A 224 16.09 -13.69 -14.74
CA ARG A 224 15.54 -12.33 -14.80
C ARG A 224 14.77 -12.02 -13.51
N THR A 225 14.93 -10.80 -13.04
CA THR A 225 14.18 -10.26 -11.89
C THR A 225 13.09 -9.34 -12.40
N ARG A 226 12.16 -8.97 -11.53
CA ARG A 226 11.20 -7.90 -11.87
C ARG A 226 11.89 -6.59 -12.16
N MET A 227 12.99 -6.29 -11.47
CA MET A 227 13.77 -5.08 -11.75
C MET A 227 14.31 -5.07 -13.19
N THR A 228 14.86 -6.18 -13.68
CA THR A 228 15.33 -6.24 -15.08
C THR A 228 14.18 -6.09 -16.06
N HIS A 229 13.02 -6.69 -15.76
CA HIS A 229 11.81 -6.52 -16.57
C HIS A 229 11.33 -5.07 -16.61
N THR A 230 11.22 -4.42 -15.46
CA THR A 230 10.86 -3.01 -15.37
C THR A 230 11.80 -2.11 -16.17
N LEU A 231 13.10 -2.41 -16.20
CA LEU A 231 14.08 -1.67 -17.01
C LEU A 231 13.92 -1.92 -18.52
N GLU A 232 13.59 -3.14 -18.92
CA GLU A 232 13.29 -3.47 -20.33
C GLU A 232 12.00 -2.80 -20.80
N VAL A 233 10.94 -2.83 -19.99
CA VAL A 233 9.69 -2.09 -20.25
C VAL A 233 9.96 -0.61 -20.40
N ASN A 234 10.74 0.00 -19.49
CA ASN A 234 11.13 1.41 -19.59
C ASN A 234 11.89 1.71 -20.90
N GLN A 235 12.82 0.84 -21.32
CA GLN A 235 13.54 1.02 -22.58
C GLN A 235 12.61 0.98 -23.79
N ILE A 236 11.70 0.00 -23.87
CA ILE A 236 10.73 -0.13 -24.97
C ILE A 236 9.77 1.05 -24.96
N ALA A 237 9.22 1.40 -23.80
CA ALA A 237 8.30 2.52 -23.65
C ALA A 237 8.92 3.84 -24.09
N LYS A 238 10.17 4.11 -23.70
CA LYS A 238 10.90 5.30 -24.15
C LYS A 238 11.18 5.30 -25.66
N ALA A 239 11.47 4.15 -26.26
CA ALA A 239 11.65 4.06 -27.70
C ALA A 239 10.37 4.43 -28.47
N ILE A 240 9.21 3.93 -28.01
CA ILE A 240 7.91 4.24 -28.59
C ILE A 240 7.56 5.72 -28.34
N ALA A 241 7.65 6.19 -27.09
CA ALA A 241 7.35 7.58 -26.74
C ALA A 241 8.23 8.59 -27.48
N TYR A 242 9.52 8.29 -27.66
CA TYR A 242 10.44 9.13 -28.43
C TYR A 242 10.04 9.21 -29.91
N ALA A 243 9.64 8.09 -30.52
CA ALA A 243 9.23 8.07 -31.93
C ALA A 243 7.89 8.78 -32.19
N LEU A 244 7.06 8.94 -31.15
CA LEU A 244 5.75 9.56 -31.21
C LEU A 244 5.72 10.99 -30.63
N ASP A 245 6.90 11.56 -30.32
CA ASP A 245 7.05 12.88 -29.68
C ASP A 245 6.21 13.03 -28.38
N LEU A 246 6.15 11.98 -27.56
CA LEU A 246 5.41 11.97 -26.29
C LEU A 246 6.30 12.34 -25.08
N ASN A 247 5.69 12.56 -23.92
CA ASN A 247 6.42 12.93 -22.71
C ASN A 247 7.23 11.76 -22.15
N LEU A 248 8.55 11.80 -22.35
CA LEU A 248 9.48 10.78 -21.89
C LEU A 248 9.54 10.66 -20.36
N ASP A 249 9.44 11.77 -19.64
CA ASP A 249 9.54 11.76 -18.17
C ASP A 249 8.33 11.10 -17.54
N LEU A 250 7.12 11.38 -18.05
CA LEU A 250 5.89 10.70 -17.62
C LEU A 250 5.92 9.22 -17.98
N THR A 251 6.31 8.90 -19.22
CA THR A 251 6.43 7.51 -19.70
C THR A 251 7.37 6.71 -18.81
N GLU A 252 8.55 7.27 -18.52
CA GLU A 252 9.56 6.64 -17.67
C GLU A 252 9.05 6.48 -16.23
N ALA A 253 8.41 7.50 -15.65
CA ALA A 253 7.84 7.44 -14.31
C ALA A 253 6.79 6.33 -14.17
N ILE A 254 5.88 6.19 -15.15
CA ILE A 254 4.87 5.11 -15.17
C ILE A 254 5.58 3.76 -15.34
N ALA A 255 6.52 3.65 -16.28
CA ALA A 255 7.21 2.41 -16.59
C ALA A 255 8.02 1.88 -15.39
N VAL A 256 8.71 2.73 -14.63
CA VAL A 256 9.45 2.27 -13.44
C VAL A 256 8.54 1.95 -12.24
N ALA A 257 7.29 2.41 -12.26
CA ALA A 257 6.33 2.24 -11.17
C ALA A 257 5.30 1.11 -11.36
N HIS A 258 5.06 0.65 -12.60
CA HIS A 258 3.95 -0.26 -12.91
C HIS A 258 3.95 -1.53 -12.05
N ASP A 259 5.14 -2.04 -11.75
CA ASP A 259 5.38 -3.36 -11.17
C ASP A 259 5.67 -3.36 -9.65
N LEU A 260 5.63 -2.21 -8.99
CA LEU A 260 5.98 -2.06 -7.56
C LEU A 260 5.15 -2.97 -6.63
N GLY A 261 3.87 -3.16 -6.96
CA GLY A 261 2.86 -3.95 -6.23
C GLY A 261 2.98 -5.46 -6.42
N HIS A 262 3.89 -5.90 -7.30
CA HIS A 262 4.65 -7.14 -7.18
C HIS A 262 4.50 -8.01 -5.94
N THR A 263 3.72 -9.08 -5.88
CA THR A 263 3.89 -10.06 -4.79
C THR A 263 5.19 -10.86 -4.96
N PRO A 264 5.76 -11.42 -3.88
CA PRO A 264 6.74 -12.49 -4.02
C PRO A 264 6.14 -13.66 -4.82
N PHE A 265 7.00 -14.37 -5.55
CA PHE A 265 6.65 -15.47 -6.46
C PHE A 265 5.73 -15.06 -7.62
N GLY A 266 5.75 -13.77 -8.00
CA GLY A 266 5.07 -13.24 -9.17
C GLY A 266 3.56 -13.48 -9.19
N HIS A 267 3.02 -13.91 -10.33
CA HIS A 267 1.58 -14.08 -10.52
C HIS A 267 0.94 -15.12 -9.59
N GLN A 268 1.71 -16.10 -9.09
CA GLN A 268 1.17 -17.09 -8.16
C GLN A 268 0.94 -16.51 -6.77
N GLY A 269 1.81 -15.62 -6.30
CA GLY A 269 1.59 -14.88 -5.06
C GLY A 269 0.31 -14.05 -5.14
N GLU A 270 0.13 -13.29 -6.23
CA GLU A 270 -1.06 -12.48 -6.47
C GLU A 270 -2.33 -13.33 -6.46
N ARG A 271 -2.34 -14.44 -7.22
CA ARG A 271 -3.48 -15.35 -7.28
C ARG A 271 -3.77 -15.96 -5.92
N THR A 272 -2.75 -16.31 -5.15
CA THR A 272 -2.93 -16.92 -3.82
C THR A 272 -3.54 -15.91 -2.84
N LEU A 273 -3.03 -14.69 -2.78
CA LEU A 273 -3.60 -13.63 -1.93
C LEU A 273 -5.04 -13.31 -2.33
N ASP A 274 -5.33 -13.11 -3.63
CA ASP A 274 -6.71 -12.85 -4.09
C ASP A 274 -7.65 -14.03 -3.78
N ARG A 275 -7.15 -15.28 -3.83
CA ARG A 275 -7.91 -16.48 -3.48
C ARG A 275 -8.20 -16.59 -1.98
N ILE A 276 -7.27 -16.19 -1.12
CA ILE A 276 -7.51 -16.08 0.33
C ILE A 276 -8.60 -15.03 0.60
N LEU A 277 -8.47 -13.84 0.01
CA LEU A 277 -9.41 -12.74 0.21
C LEU A 277 -10.81 -12.97 -0.38
N CYS A 278 -10.97 -13.94 -1.29
CA CYS A 278 -12.29 -14.40 -1.76
C CYS A 278 -12.76 -15.75 -1.17
N GLY A 279 -12.09 -16.23 -0.12
CA GLY A 279 -12.50 -17.45 0.60
C GLY A 279 -12.33 -18.75 -0.20
N LYS A 280 -11.55 -18.74 -1.29
CA LYS A 280 -11.21 -19.97 -2.05
C LYS A 280 -10.08 -20.76 -1.39
N ILE A 281 -9.32 -20.14 -0.51
CA ILE A 281 -8.30 -20.76 0.34
C ILE A 281 -8.64 -20.35 1.76
N ASP A 282 -8.96 -21.33 2.59
CA ASP A 282 -9.22 -21.11 4.01
C ASP A 282 -7.90 -20.94 4.77
N VAL A 283 -7.82 -19.88 5.56
CA VAL A 283 -6.68 -19.53 6.41
C VAL A 283 -7.10 -19.32 7.87
N GLY A 284 -8.36 -19.62 8.21
CA GLY A 284 -8.91 -19.49 9.56
C GLY A 284 -9.65 -18.16 9.83
N ILE A 285 -10.02 -17.39 8.80
CA ILE A 285 -10.82 -16.17 8.98
C ILE A 285 -12.29 -16.57 9.24
N PRO A 286 -12.89 -16.23 10.39
CA PRO A 286 -14.28 -16.54 10.70
C PRO A 286 -15.21 -15.58 9.94
N ALA A 287 -15.57 -15.98 8.72
CA ALA A 287 -16.48 -15.24 7.86
C ALA A 287 -17.29 -16.19 6.97
N THR A 288 -18.51 -15.77 6.61
CA THR A 288 -19.36 -16.57 5.73
C THR A 288 -18.88 -16.48 4.28
N GLN A 289 -19.26 -17.46 3.47
CA GLN A 289 -18.96 -17.44 2.03
C GLN A 289 -19.57 -16.21 1.32
N ASN A 290 -20.67 -15.66 1.84
CA ASN A 290 -21.30 -14.47 1.25
C ASN A 290 -20.43 -13.23 1.47
N MET A 291 -19.84 -13.07 2.66
CA MET A 291 -18.91 -11.98 2.97
C MET A 291 -17.70 -11.99 2.03
N PHE A 292 -17.13 -13.17 1.77
CA PHE A 292 -16.02 -13.33 0.83
C PHE A 292 -16.44 -13.06 -0.62
N LYS A 293 -17.61 -13.53 -1.03
CA LYS A 293 -18.16 -13.29 -2.38
C LYS A 293 -18.38 -11.80 -2.64
N ASN A 294 -18.83 -11.07 -1.62
CA ASN A 294 -19.05 -9.62 -1.66
C ASN A 294 -17.78 -8.81 -1.37
N ARG A 295 -16.62 -9.45 -1.21
CA ARG A 295 -15.30 -8.80 -1.06
C ARG A 295 -15.23 -7.84 0.13
N TRP A 296 -15.88 -8.19 1.24
CA TRP A 296 -15.88 -7.35 2.45
C TRP A 296 -14.48 -7.18 3.05
N PHE A 297 -13.58 -8.14 2.84
CA PHE A 297 -12.16 -8.03 3.24
C PHE A 297 -11.26 -7.56 2.09
N GLY A 298 -11.85 -7.11 0.98
CA GLY A 298 -11.18 -6.61 -0.21
C GLY A 298 -10.75 -7.69 -1.20
N GLY A 299 -9.93 -7.27 -2.17
CA GLY A 299 -9.27 -8.15 -3.13
C GLY A 299 -7.78 -7.84 -3.25
N PHE A 300 -7.11 -8.52 -4.18
CA PHE A 300 -5.71 -8.25 -4.47
C PHE A 300 -5.42 -8.31 -5.97
N LYS A 301 -4.64 -7.32 -6.44
CA LYS A 301 -4.05 -7.29 -7.78
C LYS A 301 -2.86 -6.31 -7.78
N HIS A 302 -1.76 -6.66 -8.45
CA HIS A 302 -0.51 -5.89 -8.40
C HIS A 302 -0.66 -4.42 -8.82
N ASN A 303 -1.40 -4.09 -9.88
CA ASN A 303 -1.52 -2.71 -10.38
C ASN A 303 -2.23 -1.80 -9.36
N TYR A 304 -3.24 -2.32 -8.65
CA TYR A 304 -3.87 -1.62 -7.53
C TYR A 304 -2.90 -1.46 -6.36
N GLN A 305 -2.11 -2.51 -6.07
CA GLN A 305 -1.10 -2.44 -5.02
C GLN A 305 0.04 -1.47 -5.36
N SER A 306 0.47 -1.39 -6.63
CA SER A 306 1.45 -0.40 -7.11
C SER A 306 0.92 1.01 -6.86
N ALA A 307 -0.34 1.29 -7.22
CA ALA A 307 -0.99 2.57 -6.93
C ALA A 307 -1.07 2.86 -5.42
N LYS A 308 -1.39 1.86 -4.60
CA LYS A 308 -1.38 1.98 -3.13
C LYS A 308 0.02 2.28 -2.58
N ILE A 309 1.07 1.70 -3.17
CA ILE A 309 2.45 1.99 -2.78
C ILE A 309 2.80 3.46 -3.03
N LEU A 310 2.46 3.95 -4.23
CA LEU A 310 2.71 5.33 -4.65
C LEU A 310 1.96 6.37 -3.81
N THR A 311 0.77 6.01 -3.31
CA THR A 311 -0.15 6.98 -2.69
C THR A 311 -0.30 6.83 -1.17
N LYS A 312 0.01 5.65 -0.61
CA LYS A 312 -0.26 5.34 0.80
C LYS A 312 0.86 4.61 1.56
N ILE A 313 1.56 3.62 0.96
CA ILE A 313 2.44 2.71 1.74
C ILE A 313 3.83 3.28 2.00
N GLU A 314 4.47 3.92 1.00
CA GLU A 314 5.79 4.49 1.22
C GLU A 314 5.69 5.71 2.15
N GLU A 315 6.61 5.81 3.10
CA GLU A 315 6.67 6.92 4.06
C GLU A 315 7.99 7.67 3.87
N LYS A 316 7.98 8.72 3.03
CA LYS A 316 9.16 9.57 2.78
C LYS A 316 9.01 11.01 3.26
N SER A 317 7.80 11.39 3.68
CA SER A 317 7.44 12.75 4.07
C SER A 317 6.56 12.72 5.31
N VAL A 318 6.71 13.74 6.15
CA VAL A 318 5.81 13.99 7.29
C VAL A 318 4.53 14.73 6.87
N LYS A 319 4.49 15.26 5.63
CA LYS A 319 3.44 16.16 5.13
C LYS A 319 2.37 15.45 4.30
N TYR A 320 2.62 14.22 3.85
CA TYR A 320 1.70 13.49 2.97
C TYR A 320 2.03 11.98 3.00
N PRO A 321 1.02 11.11 2.75
CA PRO A 321 1.24 9.69 2.60
C PRO A 321 1.84 9.35 1.23
N GLY A 322 2.48 8.18 1.13
CA GLY A 322 3.05 7.70 -0.12
C GLY A 322 4.23 8.55 -0.62
N LEU A 323 4.38 8.56 -1.94
CA LEU A 323 5.37 9.34 -2.67
C LEU A 323 4.80 10.65 -3.25
N ASN A 324 3.49 10.91 -3.07
CA ASN A 324 2.77 12.07 -3.61
C ASN A 324 3.03 12.28 -5.11
N VAL A 325 3.09 11.21 -5.91
CA VAL A 325 3.28 11.32 -7.36
C VAL A 325 2.08 11.97 -8.04
N CYS A 326 2.26 12.47 -9.26
CA CYS A 326 1.17 13.04 -10.04
C CYS A 326 0.08 11.99 -10.36
N ALA A 327 -1.17 12.44 -10.43
CA ALA A 327 -2.34 11.60 -10.68
C ALA A 327 -2.21 10.83 -12.01
N GLN A 328 -1.56 11.42 -13.02
CA GLN A 328 -1.27 10.76 -14.30
C GLN A 328 -0.38 9.54 -14.16
N VAL A 329 0.60 9.57 -13.25
CA VAL A 329 1.45 8.41 -12.96
C VAL A 329 0.62 7.31 -12.32
N VAL A 330 -0.24 7.67 -11.36
CA VAL A 330 -1.16 6.72 -10.70
C VAL A 330 -2.12 6.10 -11.71
N GLU A 331 -2.72 6.88 -12.61
CA GLU A 331 -3.62 6.38 -13.65
C GLU A 331 -2.90 5.42 -14.60
N GLY A 332 -1.72 5.78 -15.10
CA GLY A 332 -0.92 4.93 -15.97
C GLY A 332 -0.57 3.60 -15.30
N VAL A 333 -0.18 3.63 -14.03
CA VAL A 333 0.11 2.43 -13.24
C VAL A 333 -1.15 1.61 -12.98
N LEU A 334 -2.31 2.22 -12.75
CA LEU A 334 -3.55 1.46 -12.58
C LEU A 334 -3.97 0.79 -13.88
N LYS A 335 -3.84 1.48 -15.02
CA LYS A 335 -4.43 1.06 -16.29
C LYS A 335 -3.47 0.36 -17.25
N HIS A 336 -2.21 0.14 -16.88
CA HIS A 336 -1.30 -0.69 -17.69
C HIS A 336 -1.79 -2.14 -17.84
N THR A 337 -2.60 -2.63 -16.90
CA THR A 337 -3.34 -3.89 -17.04
C THR A 337 -4.82 -3.73 -16.72
N LYS A 338 -5.63 -4.70 -17.15
CA LYS A 338 -7.10 -4.66 -17.02
C LYS A 338 -7.58 -4.45 -15.59
N LEU A 339 -8.39 -3.42 -15.33
CA LEU A 339 -9.06 -3.25 -14.05
C LEU A 339 -10.03 -4.42 -13.78
N LYS A 340 -10.14 -4.83 -12.51
CA LYS A 340 -11.09 -5.87 -12.08
C LYS A 340 -12.30 -5.20 -11.45
N SER A 341 -13.48 -5.39 -12.05
CA SER A 341 -14.74 -4.79 -11.57
C SER A 341 -15.15 -5.25 -10.16
N ASN A 342 -14.64 -6.39 -9.70
CA ASN A 342 -14.92 -6.92 -8.36
C ASN A 342 -13.89 -6.54 -7.30
N ILE A 343 -12.95 -5.63 -7.59
CA ILE A 343 -12.02 -5.08 -6.59
C ILE A 343 -12.35 -3.61 -6.41
N ASN A 344 -12.66 -3.21 -5.16
CA ASN A 344 -12.91 -1.82 -4.82
C ASN A 344 -11.60 -1.04 -4.84
N ILE A 345 -11.52 0.01 -5.67
CA ILE A 345 -10.32 0.85 -5.78
C ILE A 345 -10.04 1.66 -4.51
N ASN A 346 -11.08 1.98 -3.72
CA ASN A 346 -10.96 2.75 -2.48
C ASN A 346 -10.09 2.03 -1.42
N ASP A 347 -9.98 0.70 -1.49
CA ASP A 347 -9.07 -0.09 -0.65
C ASP A 347 -7.59 0.25 -0.89
N PHE A 348 -7.26 0.84 -2.05
CA PHE A 348 -5.90 1.03 -2.53
C PHE A 348 -5.54 2.50 -2.68
N VAL A 349 -6.44 3.29 -3.27
CA VAL A 349 -6.19 4.69 -3.61
C VAL A 349 -7.13 5.57 -2.81
N SER A 350 -6.70 6.77 -2.43
CA SER A 350 -7.55 7.70 -1.68
C SER A 350 -8.56 8.37 -2.62
N LYS A 351 -9.67 8.88 -2.07
CA LYS A 351 -10.73 9.50 -2.86
C LYS A 351 -10.21 10.71 -3.64
N GLU A 352 -9.30 11.48 -3.06
CA GLU A 352 -8.70 12.66 -3.68
C GLU A 352 -7.93 12.31 -4.95
N TYR A 353 -7.25 11.15 -5.00
CA TYR A 353 -6.59 10.67 -6.21
C TYR A 353 -7.61 10.15 -7.22
N ILE A 354 -8.62 9.41 -6.76
CA ILE A 354 -9.68 8.84 -7.62
C ILE A 354 -10.44 9.96 -8.36
N ASP A 355 -10.72 11.07 -7.67
CA ASP A 355 -11.41 12.23 -8.25
C ASP A 355 -10.57 12.96 -9.32
N LYS A 356 -9.27 12.65 -9.46
CA LYS A 356 -8.37 13.21 -10.49
C LYS A 356 -8.04 12.26 -11.64
N ILE A 357 -8.55 11.03 -11.61
CA ILE A 357 -8.30 10.01 -12.64
C ILE A 357 -9.61 9.53 -13.26
N PHE A 358 -9.58 9.16 -14.53
CA PHE A 358 -10.79 8.73 -15.25
C PHE A 358 -11.06 7.24 -15.06
N ILE A 359 -11.41 6.80 -13.84
CA ILE A 359 -11.45 5.37 -13.52
C ILE A 359 -12.48 4.53 -14.31
N ASP A 360 -13.58 5.15 -14.75
CA ASP A 360 -14.65 4.48 -15.49
C ASP A 360 -14.24 4.06 -16.91
N ASP A 361 -13.18 4.66 -17.45
CA ASP A 361 -12.61 4.25 -18.72
C ASP A 361 -11.49 3.22 -18.48
N PRO A 362 -11.57 2.00 -19.03
CA PRO A 362 -10.49 1.03 -18.92
C PRO A 362 -9.21 1.47 -19.65
N ILE A 363 -9.29 2.42 -20.58
CA ILE A 363 -8.16 2.95 -21.33
C ILE A 363 -7.54 4.11 -20.55
N CYS A 364 -6.21 4.16 -20.53
CA CYS A 364 -5.49 5.28 -19.92
C CYS A 364 -5.73 6.57 -20.71
N SER A 365 -6.05 7.65 -19.99
CA SER A 365 -6.29 8.96 -20.59
C SER A 365 -5.07 9.50 -21.33
N SER A 366 -3.87 9.29 -20.77
CA SER A 366 -2.60 9.69 -21.38
C SER A 366 -2.11 8.67 -22.41
N LEU A 367 -1.53 9.16 -23.51
CA LEU A 367 -0.86 8.32 -24.50
C LEU A 367 0.35 7.62 -23.90
N GLU A 368 1.08 8.29 -23.00
CA GLU A 368 2.22 7.75 -22.28
C GLU A 368 1.84 6.52 -21.44
N GLY A 369 0.68 6.53 -20.78
CA GLY A 369 0.20 5.36 -20.05
C GLY A 369 -0.19 4.20 -20.97
N GLN A 370 -0.75 4.49 -22.15
CA GLN A 370 -1.02 3.46 -23.17
C GLN A 370 0.28 2.88 -23.75
N VAL A 371 1.31 3.71 -23.95
CA VAL A 371 2.65 3.27 -24.34
C VAL A 371 3.21 2.29 -23.33
N VAL A 372 3.14 2.58 -22.03
CA VAL A 372 3.64 1.65 -21.00
C VAL A 372 2.88 0.34 -21.01
N ALA A 373 1.54 0.37 -21.17
CA ALA A 373 0.73 -0.84 -21.26
C ALA A 373 1.20 -1.76 -22.41
N ILE A 374 1.42 -1.20 -23.60
CA ILE A 374 1.90 -1.96 -24.75
C ILE A 374 3.36 -2.37 -24.61
N ALA A 375 4.22 -1.52 -24.06
CA ALA A 375 5.61 -1.84 -23.81
C ALA A 375 5.77 -3.02 -22.84
N ASP A 376 4.91 -3.09 -21.82
CA ASP A 376 4.82 -4.22 -20.89
C ASP A 376 4.45 -5.51 -21.61
N GLU A 377 3.41 -5.48 -22.46
CA GLU A 377 3.03 -6.64 -23.28
C GLU A 377 4.14 -7.11 -24.23
N ILE A 378 4.88 -6.19 -24.87
CA ILE A 378 6.03 -6.52 -25.74
C ILE A 378 7.17 -7.15 -24.93
N ALA A 379 7.52 -6.56 -23.79
CA ALA A 379 8.58 -7.07 -22.92
C ALA A 379 8.24 -8.46 -22.39
N GLN A 380 7.03 -8.62 -21.83
CA GLN A 380 6.48 -9.91 -21.39
C GLN A 380 6.62 -10.97 -22.50
N ARG A 381 6.29 -10.63 -23.76
CA ARG A 381 6.41 -11.58 -24.86
C ARG A 381 7.84 -11.97 -25.19
N GLY A 382 8.76 -11.00 -25.20
CA GLY A 382 10.19 -11.26 -25.39
C GLY A 382 10.75 -12.18 -24.31
N HIS A 383 10.37 -11.93 -23.06
CA HIS A 383 10.79 -12.70 -21.88
C HIS A 383 10.27 -14.13 -21.92
N ASP A 384 8.98 -14.31 -22.18
CA ASP A 384 8.34 -15.62 -22.30
C ASP A 384 9.08 -16.50 -23.33
N VAL A 385 9.48 -15.91 -24.46
CA VAL A 385 10.25 -16.61 -25.50
C VAL A 385 11.68 -16.89 -25.05
N ASP A 386 12.36 -15.94 -24.40
CA ASP A 386 13.71 -16.14 -23.87
C ASP A 386 13.73 -17.29 -22.85
N ASP A 387 12.85 -17.25 -21.86
CA ASP A 387 12.74 -18.25 -20.80
C ASP A 387 12.42 -19.63 -21.39
N ALA A 388 11.51 -19.71 -22.36
CA ALA A 388 11.16 -20.98 -23.01
C ALA A 388 12.32 -21.59 -23.79
N LEU A 389 13.13 -20.76 -24.48
CA LEU A 389 14.28 -21.23 -25.26
C LEU A 389 15.49 -21.55 -24.38
N THR A 390 15.79 -20.69 -23.40
CA THR A 390 16.94 -20.81 -22.51
C THR A 390 16.77 -21.98 -21.52
N SER A 391 15.55 -22.24 -21.04
CA SER A 391 15.25 -23.41 -20.20
C SER A 391 15.23 -24.75 -20.97
N GLY A 392 15.25 -24.71 -22.31
CA GLY A 392 15.11 -25.88 -23.16
C GLY A 392 13.69 -26.45 -23.24
N VAL A 393 12.69 -25.76 -22.64
CA VAL A 393 11.27 -26.11 -22.73
C VAL A 393 10.75 -26.07 -24.18
N MET A 394 11.35 -25.21 -25.00
CA MET A 394 11.13 -25.11 -26.44
C MET A 394 12.46 -24.99 -27.16
N THR A 395 12.62 -25.67 -28.29
CA THR A 395 13.83 -25.52 -29.13
C THR A 395 13.63 -24.42 -30.18
N ILE A 396 14.72 -23.84 -30.69
CA ILE A 396 14.67 -22.85 -31.78
C ILE A 396 13.98 -23.43 -33.03
N ASN A 397 14.23 -24.70 -33.35
CA ASN A 397 13.60 -25.35 -34.50
C ASN A 397 12.09 -25.55 -34.28
N GLU A 398 11.68 -25.89 -33.05
CA GLU A 398 10.26 -25.96 -32.71
C GLU A 398 9.60 -24.59 -32.83
N LEU A 399 10.22 -23.51 -32.31
CA LEU A 399 9.70 -22.16 -32.47
C LEU A 399 9.52 -21.79 -33.94
N LYS A 400 10.54 -22.04 -34.78
CA LYS A 400 10.47 -21.81 -36.24
C LYS A 400 9.34 -22.60 -36.89
N ASP A 401 9.14 -23.85 -36.49
CA ASP A 401 8.07 -24.69 -37.01
C ASP A 401 6.69 -24.13 -36.68
N ARG A 402 6.48 -23.67 -35.44
CA ARG A 402 5.24 -22.99 -35.02
C ARG A 402 5.01 -21.68 -35.77
N LEU A 403 6.08 -20.97 -36.14
CA LEU A 403 6.01 -19.72 -36.89
C LEU A 403 5.77 -19.89 -38.39
N LYS A 404 5.68 -21.12 -38.94
CA LYS A 404 5.37 -21.37 -40.37
C LYS A 404 3.95 -21.00 -40.79
N ILE A 405 3.12 -20.56 -39.86
CA ILE A 405 1.77 -20.07 -40.17
C ILE A 405 1.85 -18.76 -40.97
N ASN A 406 0.95 -18.58 -41.95
CA ASN A 406 1.01 -17.48 -42.91
C ASN A 406 1.20 -16.08 -42.28
N LYS A 407 0.53 -15.82 -41.14
CA LYS A 407 0.61 -14.53 -40.44
C LYS A 407 1.97 -14.24 -39.78
N CYS A 408 2.83 -15.24 -39.61
CA CYS A 408 4.15 -15.09 -38.97
C CYS A 408 5.31 -15.12 -39.98
N ASN A 409 5.03 -15.09 -41.29
CA ASN A 409 6.04 -15.26 -42.33
C ASN A 409 7.17 -14.22 -42.27
N ASP A 410 6.86 -12.94 -42.03
CA ASP A 410 7.90 -11.90 -41.92
C ASP A 410 8.81 -12.15 -40.70
N LEU A 411 8.21 -12.41 -39.54
CA LEU A 411 8.94 -12.72 -38.31
C LEU A 411 9.81 -13.97 -38.47
N LEU A 412 9.26 -15.04 -39.07
CA LEU A 412 9.99 -16.28 -39.38
C LEU A 412 11.16 -16.02 -40.34
N HIS A 413 10.96 -15.20 -41.37
CA HIS A 413 12.00 -14.85 -42.33
C HIS A 413 13.15 -14.10 -41.65
N LYS A 414 12.86 -13.07 -40.84
CA LYS A 414 13.85 -12.32 -40.05
C LYS A 414 14.65 -13.25 -39.13
N ILE A 415 13.97 -14.11 -38.37
CA ILE A 415 14.59 -15.10 -37.47
C ILE A 415 15.47 -16.11 -38.24
N THR A 416 14.97 -16.61 -39.37
CA THR A 416 15.67 -17.63 -40.17
C THR A 416 16.94 -17.08 -40.79
N LYS A 417 16.86 -15.87 -41.37
CA LYS A 417 18.00 -15.16 -41.94
C LYS A 417 19.11 -14.95 -40.90
N GLU A 418 18.75 -14.44 -39.72
CA GLU A 418 19.72 -14.20 -38.65
C GLU A 418 20.39 -15.49 -38.15
N CYS A 419 19.60 -16.56 -37.98
CA CYS A 419 20.15 -17.86 -37.61
C CYS A 419 21.16 -18.40 -38.63
N GLN A 420 20.91 -18.21 -39.93
CA GLN A 420 21.82 -18.64 -40.99
C GLN A 420 23.13 -17.83 -41.01
N LEU A 421 23.05 -16.52 -40.72
CA LEU A 421 24.23 -15.66 -40.60
C LEU A 421 25.13 -16.09 -39.43
N ILE A 422 24.52 -16.38 -38.27
CA ILE A 422 25.24 -16.87 -37.09
C ILE A 422 25.91 -18.22 -37.38
N GLU A 423 25.25 -19.11 -38.13
CA GLU A 423 25.85 -20.39 -38.48
C GLU A 423 27.10 -20.26 -39.36
N LYS A 424 27.09 -19.32 -40.32
CA LYS A 424 28.21 -19.05 -41.23
C LYS A 424 29.37 -18.29 -40.57
N SER A 425 29.22 -17.81 -39.34
CA SER A 425 30.22 -17.01 -38.63
C SER A 425 31.29 -17.89 -37.97
N CYS A 426 32.57 -17.54 -38.12
CA CYS A 426 33.69 -18.45 -37.83
C CYS A 426 34.13 -18.53 -36.35
N LEU A 427 33.82 -17.54 -35.50
CA LEU A 427 34.32 -17.50 -34.12
C LEU A 427 33.26 -16.97 -33.14
N ILE A 428 32.41 -17.86 -32.62
CA ILE A 428 31.41 -17.54 -31.59
C ILE A 428 31.51 -18.60 -30.50
N VAL A 429 31.66 -18.16 -29.24
CA VAL A 429 31.82 -19.05 -28.07
C VAL A 429 30.58 -19.94 -27.89
N ASP A 430 29.39 -19.34 -27.96
CA ASP A 430 28.12 -20.06 -27.88
C ASP A 430 27.13 -19.54 -28.93
N LYS A 431 27.04 -20.28 -30.05
CA LYS A 431 26.11 -19.94 -31.14
C LYS A 431 24.65 -20.03 -30.70
N ASN A 432 24.29 -20.93 -29.78
CA ASN A 432 22.91 -21.10 -29.36
C ASN A 432 22.45 -19.94 -28.49
N LYS A 433 23.26 -19.55 -27.50
CA LYS A 433 22.98 -18.37 -26.67
C LYS A 433 22.85 -17.10 -27.50
N LEU A 434 23.73 -16.91 -28.50
CA LEU A 434 23.62 -15.77 -29.42
C LEU A 434 22.34 -15.82 -30.25
N LYS A 435 21.96 -17.00 -30.80
CA LYS A 435 20.70 -17.14 -31.55
C LYS A 435 19.50 -16.79 -30.68
N ILE A 436 19.42 -17.28 -29.45
CA ILE A 436 18.31 -16.98 -28.53
C ILE A 436 18.22 -15.46 -28.29
N SER A 437 19.33 -14.85 -27.90
CA SER A 437 19.40 -13.39 -27.69
C SER A 437 18.93 -12.60 -28.92
N LYS A 438 19.39 -12.98 -30.12
CA LYS A 438 18.98 -12.33 -31.37
C LYS A 438 17.52 -12.57 -31.72
N ILE A 439 16.99 -13.77 -31.50
CA ILE A 439 15.56 -14.07 -31.71
C ILE A 439 14.70 -13.18 -30.84
N VAL A 440 15.03 -13.06 -29.54
CA VAL A 440 14.31 -12.21 -28.59
C VAL A 440 14.36 -10.75 -29.04
N SER A 441 15.54 -10.23 -29.39
CA SER A 441 15.69 -8.87 -29.91
C SER A 441 14.89 -8.63 -31.20
N ILE A 442 14.84 -9.61 -32.12
CA ILE A 442 14.05 -9.50 -33.35
C ILE A 442 12.56 -9.40 -33.02
N ILE A 443 12.05 -10.20 -32.08
CA ILE A 443 10.64 -10.19 -31.68
C ILE A 443 10.27 -8.85 -31.04
N VAL A 444 11.08 -8.38 -30.08
CA VAL A 444 10.85 -7.09 -29.41
C VAL A 444 10.87 -5.96 -30.43
N ASN A 445 11.91 -5.88 -31.26
CA ASN A 445 12.03 -4.81 -32.27
C ASN A 445 10.92 -4.87 -33.34
N TYR A 446 10.48 -6.07 -33.72
CA TYR A 446 9.37 -6.27 -34.65
C TYR A 446 8.09 -5.61 -34.11
N PHE A 447 7.71 -5.98 -32.88
CA PHE A 447 6.52 -5.43 -32.26
C PHE A 447 6.64 -3.94 -31.95
N THR A 448 7.78 -3.48 -31.46
CA THR A 448 8.01 -2.06 -31.16
C THR A 448 7.88 -1.20 -32.43
N GLN A 449 8.51 -1.60 -33.54
CA GLN A 449 8.42 -0.84 -34.78
C GLN A 449 6.98 -0.81 -35.32
N HIS A 450 6.32 -1.96 -35.33
CA HIS A 450 4.94 -2.05 -35.81
C HIS A 450 3.96 -1.24 -34.98
N VAL A 451 4.16 -1.18 -33.65
CA VAL A 451 3.36 -0.33 -32.76
C VAL A 451 3.62 1.15 -33.05
N ILE A 452 4.86 1.55 -33.31
CA ILE A 452 5.16 2.94 -33.69
C ILE A 452 4.45 3.28 -35.00
N ASP A 453 4.59 2.43 -36.02
CA ASP A 453 3.99 2.66 -37.34
C ASP A 453 2.46 2.73 -37.25
N SER A 454 1.82 1.77 -36.56
CA SER A 454 0.36 1.76 -36.37
C SER A 454 -0.12 2.94 -35.53
N SER A 455 0.65 3.37 -34.54
CA SER A 455 0.29 4.51 -33.69
C SER A 455 0.39 5.83 -34.45
N LEU A 456 1.41 6.01 -35.29
CA LEU A 456 1.51 7.18 -36.17
C LEU A 456 0.32 7.26 -37.12
N GLU A 457 -0.10 6.13 -37.70
CA GLU A 457 -1.31 6.06 -38.52
C GLU A 457 -2.56 6.44 -37.73
N ASN A 458 -2.76 5.85 -36.55
CA ASN A 458 -3.91 6.14 -35.68
C ASN A 458 -3.98 7.62 -35.25
N LEU A 459 -2.84 8.22 -34.91
CA LEU A 459 -2.74 9.62 -34.48
C LEU A 459 -2.94 10.61 -35.64
N SER A 460 -2.74 10.17 -36.89
CA SER A 460 -2.97 10.98 -38.10
C SER A 460 -4.43 10.99 -38.57
N GLN A 461 -5.24 10.02 -38.13
CA GLN A 461 -6.66 9.92 -38.48
C GLN A 461 -7.50 10.92 -37.65
N ASN A 462 -8.54 11.51 -38.26
CA ASN A 462 -9.38 12.51 -37.60
C ASN A 462 -10.02 11.96 -36.31
N ASP A 463 -9.99 12.79 -35.25
CA ASP A 463 -10.43 12.48 -33.88
C ASP A 463 -11.75 11.68 -33.79
N SER A 464 -12.72 11.89 -34.69
CA SER A 464 -14.08 11.35 -34.55
C SER A 464 -14.18 9.82 -34.53
N GLU A 465 -13.31 9.09 -35.24
CA GLU A 465 -13.41 7.63 -35.34
C GLU A 465 -12.84 6.91 -34.11
N LEU A 466 -11.72 7.40 -33.57
CA LEU A 466 -11.03 6.83 -32.40
C LEU A 466 -11.88 6.94 -31.12
N TYR A 467 -12.54 8.09 -30.91
CA TYR A 467 -13.45 8.31 -29.78
C TYR A 467 -14.74 7.48 -29.88
N SER A 468 -15.22 7.22 -31.10
CA SER A 468 -16.49 6.49 -31.31
C SER A 468 -16.40 5.00 -30.95
N GLN A 469 -15.23 4.39 -31.11
CA GLN A 469 -15.02 2.95 -30.91
C GLN A 469 -14.40 2.60 -29.54
N LYS A 470 -14.01 3.59 -28.72
CA LYS A 470 -13.29 3.40 -27.45
C LYS A 470 -12.08 2.45 -27.61
N LEU A 471 -11.24 2.73 -28.60
CA LEU A 471 -10.01 1.97 -28.84
C LEU A 471 -8.80 2.80 -28.42
N PRO A 472 -7.78 2.19 -27.80
CA PRO A 472 -6.55 2.90 -27.47
C PRO A 472 -5.86 3.37 -28.75
N ALA A 473 -5.28 4.58 -28.71
CA ALA A 473 -4.53 5.14 -29.81
C ALA A 473 -3.23 4.35 -30.04
N ILE A 474 -2.59 3.96 -28.93
CA ILE A 474 -1.37 3.16 -28.92
C ILE A 474 -1.74 1.71 -28.71
N ARG A 475 -1.59 0.90 -29.77
CA ARG A 475 -1.96 -0.52 -29.77
C ARG A 475 -1.27 -1.29 -30.89
N PHE A 476 -1.23 -2.60 -30.74
CA PHE A 476 -0.94 -3.49 -31.86
C PHE A 476 -1.94 -3.27 -33.00
N SER A 477 -1.45 -3.45 -34.24
CA SER A 477 -2.34 -3.68 -35.37
C SER A 477 -3.18 -4.95 -35.12
N ASP A 478 -4.33 -5.09 -35.79
CA ASP A 478 -5.17 -6.28 -35.65
C ASP A 478 -4.42 -7.58 -35.99
N ASP A 479 -3.45 -7.51 -36.91
CA ASP A 479 -2.64 -8.67 -37.28
C ASP A 479 -1.52 -8.94 -36.28
N ASP A 480 -0.84 -7.90 -35.77
CA ASP A 480 0.18 -8.06 -34.73
C ASP A 480 -0.42 -8.58 -33.43
N GLU A 481 -1.63 -8.16 -33.07
CA GLU A 481 -2.35 -8.67 -31.90
C GLU A 481 -2.64 -10.17 -32.04
N LYS A 482 -3.00 -10.63 -33.26
CA LYS A 482 -3.19 -12.05 -33.55
C LYS A 482 -1.87 -12.83 -33.51
N ILE A 483 -0.73 -12.19 -33.83
CA ILE A 483 0.61 -12.81 -33.74
C ILE A 483 1.03 -12.89 -32.27
N ASN A 484 0.89 -11.80 -31.52
CA ASN A 484 1.19 -11.70 -30.09
C ASN A 484 0.45 -12.78 -29.29
N LYS A 485 -0.88 -12.87 -29.44
CA LYS A 485 -1.71 -13.92 -28.81
C LYS A 485 -1.33 -15.34 -29.25
N TYR A 486 -0.86 -15.51 -30.49
CA TYR A 486 -0.44 -16.83 -30.97
C TYR A 486 0.87 -17.26 -30.31
N LEU A 487 1.86 -16.36 -30.25
CA LEU A 487 3.12 -16.59 -29.54
C LEU A 487 2.88 -16.92 -28.07
N GLU A 488 1.99 -16.19 -27.40
CA GLU A 488 1.55 -16.49 -26.04
C GLU A 488 1.11 -17.93 -25.87
N LYS A 489 0.16 -18.34 -26.72
CA LYS A 489 -0.43 -19.68 -26.67
C LYS A 489 0.62 -20.75 -26.91
N VAL A 490 1.58 -20.50 -27.80
CA VAL A 490 2.68 -21.43 -28.09
C VAL A 490 3.57 -21.62 -26.87
N VAL A 491 3.98 -20.53 -26.22
CA VAL A 491 4.85 -20.57 -25.04
C VAL A 491 4.11 -21.13 -23.82
N GLN A 492 2.93 -20.61 -23.49
CA GLN A 492 2.14 -21.05 -22.33
C GLN A 492 1.82 -22.55 -22.38
N LYS A 493 1.49 -23.10 -23.55
CA LYS A 493 1.21 -24.54 -23.69
C LYS A 493 2.42 -25.40 -23.29
N LYS A 494 3.64 -24.88 -23.46
CA LYS A 494 4.87 -25.58 -23.08
C LYS A 494 5.25 -25.35 -21.63
N VAL A 495 5.02 -24.14 -21.11
CA VAL A 495 5.30 -23.77 -19.72
C VAL A 495 4.34 -24.47 -18.75
N ILE A 496 3.03 -24.48 -19.02
CA ILE A 496 2.02 -25.09 -18.12
C ILE A 496 2.22 -26.61 -17.98
N CYS A 497 2.65 -27.28 -19.05
CA CYS A 497 2.91 -28.72 -19.02
C CYS A 497 4.26 -29.08 -18.37
N ASN A 498 5.05 -28.09 -17.93
CA ASN A 498 6.33 -28.33 -17.28
C ASN A 498 6.15 -28.64 -15.79
N THR A 499 6.61 -29.82 -15.37
CA THR A 499 6.50 -30.29 -13.97
C THR A 499 7.25 -29.40 -12.97
N THR A 500 8.38 -28.82 -13.39
CA THR A 500 9.17 -27.93 -12.55
C THR A 500 8.43 -26.64 -12.26
N VAL A 501 7.80 -26.04 -13.27
CA VAL A 501 6.99 -24.82 -13.13
C VAL A 501 5.76 -25.09 -12.25
N ALA A 502 5.05 -26.20 -12.48
CA ALA A 502 3.90 -26.56 -11.67
C ALA A 502 4.25 -26.79 -10.18
N SER A 503 5.39 -27.43 -9.90
CA SER A 503 5.90 -27.63 -8.54
C SER A 503 6.27 -26.30 -7.88
N ALA A 504 6.96 -25.43 -8.62
CA ALA A 504 7.28 -24.07 -8.20
C ALA A 504 6.02 -23.29 -7.80
N ASP A 505 5.02 -23.28 -8.68
CA ASP A 505 3.76 -22.57 -8.47
C ASP A 505 3.00 -23.08 -7.24
N TYR A 506 2.99 -24.40 -7.04
CA TYR A 506 2.38 -25.02 -5.86
C TYR A 506 3.10 -24.60 -4.57
N ASN A 507 4.42 -24.67 -4.55
CA ASN A 507 5.24 -24.29 -3.39
C ASN A 507 5.03 -22.80 -3.03
N ALA A 508 5.00 -21.91 -4.03
CA ALA A 508 4.70 -20.50 -3.82
C ALA A 508 3.34 -20.31 -3.14
N SER A 509 2.31 -21.03 -3.59
CA SER A 509 0.97 -20.96 -2.98
C SER A 509 0.95 -21.45 -1.53
N VAL A 510 1.67 -22.54 -1.23
CA VAL A 510 1.81 -23.08 0.13
C VAL A 510 2.49 -22.07 1.06
N ILE A 511 3.61 -21.48 0.62
CA ILE A 511 4.37 -20.49 1.39
C ILE A 511 3.48 -19.31 1.77
N ILE A 512 2.83 -18.69 0.78
CA ILE A 512 1.97 -17.51 0.99
C ILE A 512 0.79 -17.83 1.90
N THR A 513 0.14 -18.98 1.70
CA THR A 513 -0.99 -19.42 2.52
C THR A 513 -0.58 -19.61 3.98
N LYS A 514 0.57 -20.26 4.21
CA LYS A 514 1.06 -20.52 5.57
C LYS A 514 1.50 -19.24 6.26
N LEU A 515 2.24 -18.35 5.58
CA LEU A 515 2.60 -17.04 6.10
C LEU A 515 1.37 -16.24 6.52
N PHE A 516 0.38 -16.15 5.62
CA PHE A 516 -0.87 -15.44 5.90
C PHE A 516 -1.57 -16.01 7.13
N SER A 517 -1.75 -17.33 7.18
CA SER A 517 -2.42 -17.99 8.31
C SER A 517 -1.67 -17.80 9.63
N CYS A 518 -0.33 -17.89 9.64
CA CYS A 518 0.47 -17.64 10.84
C CYS A 518 0.33 -16.20 11.33
N TYR A 519 0.45 -15.21 10.45
CA TYR A 519 0.31 -13.80 10.83
C TYR A 519 -1.12 -13.44 11.22
N TYR A 520 -2.14 -14.07 10.63
CA TYR A 520 -3.53 -13.85 11.01
C TYR A 520 -3.82 -14.40 12.41
N ASN A 521 -3.40 -15.65 12.67
CA ASN A 521 -3.65 -16.31 13.96
C ASN A 521 -2.82 -15.71 15.11
N ASN A 522 -1.64 -15.17 14.81
CA ASN A 522 -0.83 -14.46 15.79
C ASN A 522 -0.16 -13.23 15.15
N PRO A 523 -0.84 -12.06 15.15
CA PRO A 523 -0.32 -10.82 14.59
C PRO A 523 1.00 -10.33 15.22
N ARG A 524 1.38 -10.83 16.41
CA ARG A 524 2.66 -10.49 17.05
C ARG A 524 3.87 -11.08 16.33
N LEU A 525 3.66 -12.02 15.40
CA LEU A 525 4.70 -12.54 14.52
C LEU A 525 5.08 -11.56 13.39
N LEU A 526 4.26 -10.54 13.14
CA LEU A 526 4.57 -9.50 12.16
C LEU A 526 5.75 -8.64 12.65
N HIS A 527 6.48 -8.04 11.72
CA HIS A 527 7.50 -7.04 12.07
C HIS A 527 6.90 -5.89 12.89
N GLU A 528 7.65 -5.36 13.86
CA GLU A 528 7.20 -4.29 14.79
C GLU A 528 6.60 -3.08 14.06
N GLY A 529 7.25 -2.62 12.98
CA GLY A 529 6.72 -1.54 12.14
C GLY A 529 5.36 -1.85 11.50
N THR A 530 5.06 -3.12 11.19
CA THR A 530 3.74 -3.53 10.66
C THR A 530 2.70 -3.57 11.78
N GLN A 531 3.06 -4.06 12.98
CA GLN A 531 2.18 -4.01 14.16
C GLN A 531 1.84 -2.55 14.51
N ARG A 532 2.84 -1.67 14.44
CA ARG A 532 2.69 -0.23 14.65
C ARG A 532 1.77 0.40 13.61
N LYS A 533 1.93 0.03 12.33
CA LYS A 533 1.05 0.47 11.25
C LYS A 533 -0.41 0.05 11.48
N ILE A 534 -0.66 -1.20 11.87
CA ILE A 534 -2.01 -1.70 12.20
C ILE A 534 -2.63 -0.83 13.31
N PHE A 535 -1.88 -0.56 14.38
CA PHE A 535 -2.35 0.29 15.47
C PHE A 535 -2.68 1.71 15.00
N LEU A 536 -1.82 2.34 14.20
CA LEU A 536 -2.06 3.69 13.67
C LEU A 536 -3.24 3.74 12.70
N GLU A 537 -3.45 2.71 11.88
CA GLU A 537 -4.63 2.60 11.00
C GLU A 537 -5.92 2.47 11.81
N MET A 538 -5.93 1.66 12.89
CA MET A 538 -7.07 1.59 13.80
C MET A 538 -7.34 2.92 14.48
N LEU A 539 -6.30 3.60 14.99
CA LEU A 539 -6.43 4.91 15.62
C LEU A 539 -7.01 5.97 14.69
N ARG A 540 -6.56 6.00 13.42
CA ARG A 540 -6.98 6.99 12.40
C ARG A 540 -8.35 6.68 11.80
N HIS A 541 -8.98 5.57 12.17
CA HIS A 541 -10.25 5.16 11.59
C HIS A 541 -11.37 6.18 11.87
N GLU A 542 -12.26 6.36 10.88
CA GLU A 542 -13.35 7.34 10.96
C GLU A 542 -14.38 6.97 12.04
N ASN A 543 -14.72 5.68 12.13
CA ASN A 543 -15.56 5.15 13.21
C ASN A 543 -14.87 5.28 14.57
N VAL A 544 -15.47 6.08 15.47
CA VAL A 544 -14.91 6.42 16.79
C VAL A 544 -14.77 5.19 17.69
N GLY A 545 -15.67 4.21 17.58
CA GLY A 545 -15.57 2.96 18.32
C GLY A 545 -14.30 2.18 17.95
N VAL A 546 -13.91 2.16 16.67
CA VAL A 546 -12.64 1.54 16.22
C VAL A 546 -11.45 2.32 16.75
N SER A 547 -11.44 3.66 16.60
CA SER A 547 -10.31 4.49 17.05
C SER A 547 -10.09 4.43 18.55
N ASN A 548 -11.17 4.53 19.35
CA ASN A 548 -11.08 4.52 20.80
C ASN A 548 -10.71 3.14 21.34
N SER A 549 -11.07 2.07 20.65
CA SER A 549 -10.77 0.70 21.06
C SER A 549 -9.43 0.18 20.53
N ALA A 550 -8.64 0.96 19.78
CA ALA A 550 -7.34 0.52 19.27
C ALA A 550 -6.38 0.13 20.39
N VAL A 551 -5.70 -1.02 20.27
CA VAL A 551 -4.68 -1.52 21.21
C VAL A 551 -3.40 -1.80 20.42
N PHE A 552 -2.25 -1.37 20.95
CA PHE A 552 -0.98 -1.66 20.31
C PHE A 552 -0.50 -3.06 20.71
N LEU A 553 -0.49 -3.99 19.75
CA LEU A 553 -0.19 -5.41 19.99
C LEU A 553 1.30 -5.69 20.30
N GLY A 554 2.17 -4.70 20.10
CA GLY A 554 3.61 -4.81 20.37
C GLY A 554 4.00 -4.49 21.81
N ASP A 555 3.11 -3.90 22.60
CA ASP A 555 3.42 -3.40 23.95
C ASP A 555 2.21 -3.44 24.89
N GLY A 556 2.31 -4.23 25.96
CA GLY A 556 1.31 -4.40 27.01
C GLY A 556 1.24 -5.83 27.59
N ASP A 557 0.39 -6.01 28.59
CA ASP A 557 0.08 -7.29 29.23
C ASP A 557 -0.29 -8.39 28.21
N ILE A 558 0.27 -9.59 28.44
CA ILE A 558 0.19 -10.68 27.47
C ILE A 558 -1.22 -11.27 27.37
N ASP A 559 -1.95 -11.35 28.49
CA ASP A 559 -3.29 -11.91 28.52
C ASP A 559 -4.26 -10.95 27.82
N LEU A 560 -4.13 -9.65 28.08
CA LEU A 560 -4.89 -8.60 27.40
C LEU A 560 -4.67 -8.60 25.88
N ILE A 561 -3.41 -8.71 25.44
CA ILE A 561 -3.08 -8.75 24.01
C ILE A 561 -3.67 -10.01 23.37
N ASN A 562 -3.58 -11.17 24.04
CA ASN A 562 -4.14 -12.41 23.53
C ASN A 562 -5.68 -12.32 23.40
N ASP A 563 -6.36 -11.71 24.37
CA ASP A 563 -7.81 -11.47 24.33
C ASP A 563 -8.19 -10.58 23.13
N GLU A 564 -7.45 -9.49 22.89
CA GLU A 564 -7.71 -8.60 21.76
C GLU A 564 -7.48 -9.32 20.41
N ILE A 565 -6.42 -10.13 20.31
CA ILE A 565 -6.17 -10.97 19.13
C ILE A 565 -7.32 -11.97 18.93
N GLU A 566 -7.78 -12.64 19.98
CA GLU A 566 -8.87 -13.61 19.91
C GLU A 566 -10.17 -12.95 19.43
N ILE A 567 -10.48 -11.76 19.91
CA ILE A 567 -11.66 -11.00 19.46
C ILE A 567 -11.54 -10.64 17.98
N ILE A 568 -10.40 -10.09 17.55
CA ILE A 568 -10.20 -9.70 16.15
C ILE A 568 -10.23 -10.93 15.23
N THR A 569 -9.66 -12.06 15.66
CA THR A 569 -9.39 -13.21 14.77
C THR A 569 -10.42 -14.33 14.86
N LYS A 570 -11.17 -14.45 15.95
CA LYS A 570 -12.09 -15.58 16.18
C LYS A 570 -13.55 -15.19 16.41
N GLN A 571 -13.84 -13.98 16.88
CA GLN A 571 -15.23 -13.60 17.19
C GLN A 571 -16.11 -13.64 15.94
N GLU A 572 -17.23 -14.37 16.02
CA GLU A 572 -18.24 -14.38 14.98
C GLU A 572 -18.91 -12.99 14.90
N ILE A 573 -19.14 -12.50 13.68
CA ILE A 573 -19.77 -11.21 13.43
C ILE A 573 -21.09 -11.41 12.71
N ASN A 574 -22.12 -10.65 13.13
CA ASN A 574 -23.43 -10.76 12.53
C ASN A 574 -23.46 -10.11 11.14
N GLU A 575 -23.55 -10.95 10.11
CA GLU A 575 -23.56 -10.53 8.70
C GLU A 575 -24.62 -9.45 8.40
N LYS A 576 -25.80 -9.51 9.02
CA LYS A 576 -26.87 -8.52 8.77
C LYS A 576 -26.53 -7.12 9.28
N ILE A 577 -25.80 -7.05 10.39
CA ILE A 577 -25.35 -5.78 10.98
C ILE A 577 -24.31 -5.15 10.06
N ILE A 578 -23.34 -5.95 9.61
CA ILE A 578 -22.28 -5.47 8.71
C ILE A 578 -22.86 -5.07 7.34
N ASP A 579 -23.79 -5.84 6.79
CA ASP A 579 -24.45 -5.49 5.53
C ASP A 579 -25.18 -4.14 5.63
N ARG A 580 -25.89 -3.88 6.73
CA ARG A 580 -26.49 -2.55 6.99
C ARG A 580 -25.43 -1.46 7.07
N TYR A 581 -24.37 -1.68 7.85
CA TYR A 581 -23.28 -0.72 8.02
C TYR A 581 -22.58 -0.37 6.70
N LEU A 582 -22.39 -1.35 5.80
CA LEU A 582 -21.75 -1.12 4.50
C LEU A 582 -22.67 -0.41 3.50
N ASN A 583 -23.99 -0.53 3.65
CA ASN A 583 -24.97 0.07 2.74
C ASN A 583 -25.46 1.46 3.21
N ASP A 584 -25.50 1.72 4.53
CA ASP A 584 -25.95 2.98 5.12
C ASP A 584 -24.76 3.86 5.55
N CYS A 585 -24.32 4.78 4.69
CA CYS A 585 -23.17 5.66 4.92
C CYS A 585 -23.32 6.66 6.09
N ASN A 586 -24.46 6.70 6.79
CA ASN A 586 -24.80 7.78 7.74
C ASN A 586 -24.99 7.34 9.20
N GLU A 587 -24.94 6.05 9.52
CA GLU A 587 -25.00 5.61 10.91
C GLU A 587 -23.60 5.18 11.38
N ASN A 588 -22.98 5.99 12.24
CA ASN A 588 -21.88 5.55 13.10
C ASN A 588 -22.43 4.51 14.09
N LEU A 589 -22.71 3.31 13.59
CA LEU A 589 -23.09 2.16 14.38
C LEU A 589 -21.85 1.74 15.18
N ASN A 590 -21.74 2.27 16.39
CA ASN A 590 -20.77 1.82 17.40
C ASN A 590 -21.23 0.46 17.99
N GLU A 591 -21.63 -0.47 17.12
CA GLU A 591 -21.94 -1.84 17.50
C GLU A 591 -20.64 -2.65 17.53
N ASN A 592 -20.52 -3.54 18.51
CA ASN A 592 -19.30 -4.34 18.70
C ASN A 592 -18.92 -5.13 17.43
N ASP A 593 -19.89 -5.66 16.69
CA ASP A 593 -19.64 -6.41 15.46
C ASP A 593 -19.00 -5.55 14.37
N VAL A 594 -19.42 -4.28 14.22
CA VAL A 594 -18.83 -3.33 13.27
C VAL A 594 -17.39 -3.03 13.66
N ILE A 595 -17.12 -2.79 14.95
CA ILE A 595 -15.78 -2.52 15.46
C ILE A 595 -14.84 -3.71 15.18
N VAL A 596 -15.30 -4.92 15.48
CA VAL A 596 -14.53 -6.16 15.25
C VAL A 596 -14.29 -6.38 13.76
N TYR A 597 -15.31 -6.18 12.92
CA TYR A 597 -15.20 -6.29 11.47
C TYR A 597 -14.16 -5.32 10.90
N GLU A 598 -14.19 -4.05 11.32
CA GLU A 598 -13.25 -3.03 10.85
C GLU A 598 -11.81 -3.34 11.26
N LYS A 599 -11.60 -3.68 12.54
CA LYS A 599 -10.29 -4.11 13.04
C LYS A 599 -9.76 -5.33 12.28
N ARG A 600 -10.63 -6.31 12.01
CA ARG A 600 -10.31 -7.51 11.23
C ARG A 600 -9.94 -7.15 9.78
N ARG A 601 -10.66 -6.22 9.15
CA ARG A 601 -10.36 -5.75 7.80
C ARG A 601 -9.01 -5.05 7.73
N ILE A 602 -8.70 -4.18 8.69
CA ILE A 602 -7.39 -3.51 8.82
C ILE A 602 -6.28 -4.55 8.97
N LEU A 603 -6.45 -5.53 9.87
CA LEU A 603 -5.47 -6.61 10.07
C LEU A 603 -5.24 -7.41 8.78
N ILE A 604 -6.30 -7.88 8.13
CA ILE A 604 -6.22 -8.65 6.88
C ILE A 604 -5.51 -7.85 5.79
N ARG A 605 -5.85 -6.58 5.63
CA ARG A 605 -5.22 -5.72 4.62
C ARG A 605 -3.75 -5.47 4.94
N SER A 606 -3.41 -5.24 6.20
CA SER A 606 -2.02 -5.04 6.64
C SER A 606 -1.16 -6.29 6.45
N ILE A 607 -1.68 -7.49 6.73
CA ILE A 607 -0.99 -8.76 6.43
C ILE A 607 -0.78 -8.90 4.92
N THR A 608 -1.81 -8.60 4.12
CA THR A 608 -1.72 -8.65 2.65
C THR A 608 -0.65 -7.70 2.13
N ASP A 609 -0.62 -6.46 2.59
CA ASP A 609 0.38 -5.47 2.22
C ASP A 609 1.80 -5.90 2.62
N TYR A 610 1.95 -6.46 3.83
CA TYR A 610 3.23 -6.94 4.33
C TYR A 610 3.78 -8.09 3.49
N ILE A 611 2.96 -9.12 3.22
CA ILE A 611 3.35 -10.26 2.39
C ILE A 611 3.64 -9.81 0.95
N ALA A 612 2.80 -8.98 0.35
CA ALA A 612 3.04 -8.46 -1.01
C ALA A 612 4.34 -7.62 -1.07
N GLY A 613 4.68 -6.95 0.03
CA GLY A 613 5.91 -6.17 0.16
C GLY A 613 7.19 -7.00 0.29
N MET A 614 7.13 -8.30 0.58
CA MET A 614 8.32 -9.15 0.76
C MET A 614 9.06 -9.44 -0.55
N THR A 615 10.36 -9.71 -0.46
CA THR A 615 11.11 -10.34 -1.56
C THR A 615 10.94 -11.86 -1.52
N ASP A 616 11.27 -12.56 -2.59
CA ASP A 616 11.14 -14.02 -2.66
C ASP A 616 12.03 -14.72 -1.62
N GLY A 617 13.28 -14.25 -1.48
CA GLY A 617 14.21 -14.79 -0.50
C GLY A 617 13.77 -14.53 0.94
N TYR A 618 13.23 -13.35 1.22
CA TYR A 618 12.72 -13.00 2.54
C TYR A 618 11.47 -13.81 2.90
N ALA A 619 10.50 -13.92 1.98
CA ALA A 619 9.28 -14.70 2.21
C ALA A 619 9.60 -16.18 2.48
N LEU A 620 10.56 -16.76 1.75
CA LEU A 620 11.01 -18.13 1.99
C LEU A 620 11.67 -18.29 3.36
N ASN A 621 12.52 -17.34 3.76
CA ASN A 621 13.17 -17.38 5.07
C ASN A 621 12.17 -17.25 6.21
N GLU A 622 11.22 -16.31 6.11
CA GLU A 622 10.14 -16.17 7.09
C GLU A 622 9.29 -17.43 7.19
N TYR A 623 9.00 -18.07 6.06
CA TYR A 623 8.27 -19.34 6.05
C TYR A 623 9.03 -20.45 6.78
N GLU A 624 10.34 -20.60 6.54
CA GLU A 624 11.15 -21.62 7.24
C GLU A 624 11.30 -21.33 8.74
N LYS A 625 11.29 -20.07 9.17
CA LYS A 625 11.27 -19.70 10.61
C LYS A 625 9.96 -20.06 11.30
N LEU A 626 8.84 -19.99 10.59
CA LEU A 626 7.48 -20.18 11.12
C LEU A 626 6.95 -21.62 10.93
N LYS A 627 7.77 -22.51 10.37
CA LYS A 627 7.41 -23.88 10.00
C LYS A 627 7.24 -24.81 11.19
#